data_AF-A0A7S3SNV2-F1
#
_entry.id   AF-A0A7S3SNV2-F1
#
_cell.length_a   1.000
_cell.length_b   1.000
_cell.length_c   1.000
_cell.angle_alpha   90.00
_cell.angle_beta   90.00
_cell.angle_gamma   90.00
#
_symmetry.space_group_name_H-M   'P 1'
#
loop_
_entity.id
_entity.type
_entity.pdbx_description
1 polymer ?
#
loop_
_entity_poly.entity_id
_entity_poly.type
_entity_poly.pdbx_seq_one_letter_code
_entity_poly.pdbx_strand_id
1 'polypeptide(L)'
;VSSGRLYMVLSPEWLTAADVLASDGAAVELVTSGASAQLCFPSDWPRVFSTSKPLRALVNGTLRGVRCRAVAVDASGEREPASSFQRAAQLAASSDATLVKGFVVYELADGPRGCAFVAIRRWWNAAPGGAWFDAARPLVPGGRQLLLVESPLGERGEAAGRAGLGGGSFEAALRERLAGRPAGGSAAGGSPEAAIVRHTGERGAGEVGVAEGVGLAASAPAAAGGGGG
;
A
#
# COMPACT_ATOMS: atom_id res chain seq x y z
N VAL A 1 -9.72 12.13 29.79
CA VAL A 1 -10.20 11.48 28.55
C VAL A 1 -9.04 10.65 28.02
N SER A 2 -9.07 9.32 28.22
CA SER A 2 -7.99 8.44 27.75
C SER A 2 -7.84 8.59 26.24
N SER A 3 -6.75 9.20 25.81
CA SER A 3 -6.33 9.16 24.40
C SER A 3 -5.87 7.73 24.14
N GLY A 4 -6.80 6.89 23.67
CA GLY A 4 -6.50 5.54 23.25
C GLY A 4 -5.36 5.59 22.24
N ARG A 5 -4.22 4.98 22.60
CA ARG A 5 -3.08 4.84 21.70
C ARG A 5 -3.51 3.91 20.57
N LEU A 6 -3.63 4.46 19.37
CA LEU A 6 -4.06 3.73 18.18
C LEU A 6 -2.81 3.37 17.39
N TYR A 7 -2.48 2.10 17.43
CA TYR A 7 -1.33 1.53 16.72
C TYR A 7 -1.65 1.47 15.22
N MET A 8 -0.66 1.83 14.40
CA MET A 8 -0.74 1.53 12.98
C MET A 8 -0.51 0.03 12.78
N VAL A 9 -1.47 -0.66 12.15
CA VAL A 9 -1.22 -1.96 11.53
C VAL A 9 -0.70 -1.66 10.12
N LEU A 10 0.61 -1.43 10.01
CA LEU A 10 1.30 -1.62 8.74
C LEU A 10 1.22 -3.12 8.49
N SER A 11 0.29 -3.62 7.70
CA SER A 11 0.55 -3.73 6.27
C SER A 11 -0.76 -4.08 5.59
N PRO A 12 -1.51 -3.13 5.02
CA PRO A 12 -2.36 -3.53 3.93
C PRO A 12 -1.42 -4.00 2.79
N GLU A 13 -1.59 -5.23 2.31
CA GLU A 13 -0.67 -5.93 1.37
C GLU A 13 -0.31 -5.12 0.10
N TRP A 14 -1.06 -4.05 -0.19
CA TRP A 14 -0.85 -3.19 -1.35
C TRP A 14 0.17 -2.06 -1.16
N LEU A 15 0.56 -1.70 0.08
CA LEU A 15 1.45 -0.58 0.37
C LEU A 15 2.92 -1.00 0.22
N THR A 16 3.70 -0.22 -0.54
CA THR A 16 5.15 -0.43 -0.70
C THR A 16 5.96 0.76 -0.19
N ALA A 17 7.27 0.60 0.00
CA ALA A 17 8.14 1.71 0.37
C ALA A 17 8.10 2.86 -0.66
N ALA A 18 7.83 2.57 -1.95
CA ALA A 18 7.67 3.57 -3.00
C ALA A 18 6.37 4.40 -2.88
N ASP A 19 5.44 3.96 -2.03
CA ASP A 19 4.20 4.66 -1.73
C ASP A 19 4.33 5.56 -0.48
N VAL A 20 5.48 5.59 0.19
CA VAL A 20 5.72 6.36 1.41
C VAL A 20 6.79 7.41 1.18
N LEU A 21 6.47 8.66 1.49
CA LEU A 21 7.38 9.80 1.51
C LEU A 21 7.29 10.46 2.88
N ALA A 22 8.34 11.14 3.34
CA ALA A 22 8.29 11.84 4.62
C ALA A 22 9.11 13.13 4.61
N SER A 23 8.89 13.97 5.62
CA SER A 23 9.63 15.22 5.82
C SER A 23 11.09 15.00 6.24
N ASP A 24 11.40 13.83 6.79
CA ASP A 24 12.74 13.41 7.19
C ASP A 24 12.95 11.91 6.91
N GLY A 25 14.21 11.48 6.79
CA GLY A 25 14.54 10.09 6.46
C GLY A 25 14.18 9.09 7.57
N ALA A 26 14.19 9.52 8.84
CA ALA A 26 13.87 8.66 9.98
C ALA A 26 12.37 8.30 10.01
N ALA A 27 11.51 9.21 9.58
CA ALA A 27 10.07 8.99 9.46
C ALA A 27 9.73 7.98 8.35
N VAL A 28 10.52 7.94 7.26
CA VAL A 28 10.39 6.88 6.24
C VAL A 28 10.73 5.53 6.87
N GLU A 29 11.89 5.42 7.50
CA GLU A 29 12.36 4.18 8.11
C GLU A 29 11.39 3.65 9.17
N LEU A 30 10.86 4.53 10.04
CA LEU A 30 9.90 4.16 11.07
C LEU A 30 8.61 3.57 10.48
N VAL A 31 8.16 4.09 9.33
CA VAL A 31 6.95 3.62 8.66
C VAL A 31 7.22 2.38 7.79
N THR A 32 8.41 2.22 7.23
CA THR A 32 8.74 1.07 6.36
C THR A 32 9.29 -0.13 7.12
N SER A 33 9.90 0.06 8.30
CA SER A 33 10.50 -1.01 9.11
C SER A 33 9.48 -1.90 9.83
N GLY A 34 8.19 -1.57 9.75
CA GLY A 34 7.14 -2.26 10.52
C GLY A 34 7.19 -1.95 12.02
N ALA A 35 8.05 -1.02 12.45
CA ALA A 35 7.98 -0.43 13.78
C ALA A 35 6.63 0.28 13.93
N SER A 36 6.06 0.24 15.14
CA SER A 36 4.73 0.81 15.40
C SER A 36 4.79 2.34 15.46
N ALA A 37 4.93 2.98 14.29
CA ALA A 37 4.85 4.42 14.17
C ALA A 37 3.41 4.86 14.47
N GLN A 38 3.21 5.72 15.46
CA GLN A 38 1.90 6.31 15.69
C GLN A 38 1.71 7.47 14.70
N LEU A 39 0.74 7.31 13.80
CA LEU A 39 0.34 8.34 12.85
C LEU A 39 -0.93 9.01 13.33
N CYS A 40 -0.98 10.35 13.28
CA CYS A 40 -2.18 11.12 13.57
C CYS A 40 -2.47 12.13 12.47
N PHE A 41 -3.68 12.68 12.49
CA PHE A 41 -4.00 13.84 11.68
C PHE A 41 -3.16 15.04 12.16
N PRO A 42 -2.57 15.87 11.26
CA PRO A 42 -1.74 17.00 11.65
C PRO A 42 -2.36 17.87 12.75
N SER A 43 -1.66 17.95 13.87
CA SER A 43 -2.00 18.75 15.04
C SER A 43 -2.12 20.22 14.62
N ASP A 44 -3.11 20.92 15.16
CA ASP A 44 -3.36 22.34 14.88
C ASP A 44 -3.63 22.67 13.40
N TRP A 45 -4.15 21.73 12.61
CA TRP A 45 -4.66 22.04 11.28
C TRP A 45 -5.83 23.05 11.34
N PRO A 46 -5.89 24.06 10.44
CA PRO A 46 -4.98 24.33 9.31
C PRO A 46 -3.76 25.18 9.67
N ARG A 47 -3.65 25.70 10.89
CA ARG A 47 -2.60 26.64 11.30
C ARG A 47 -1.19 26.06 11.13
N VAL A 48 -1.00 24.77 11.41
CA VAL A 48 0.29 24.07 11.28
C VAL A 48 0.88 24.17 9.87
N PHE A 49 0.07 24.30 8.82
CA PHE A 49 0.56 24.50 7.47
C PHE A 49 1.33 25.81 7.31
N SER A 50 0.92 26.88 8.01
CA SER A 50 1.61 28.17 7.94
C SER A 50 2.90 28.22 8.78
N THR A 51 2.93 27.47 9.88
CA THR A 51 4.00 27.55 10.89
C THR A 51 5.07 26.47 10.71
N SER A 52 4.69 25.27 10.25
CA SER A 52 5.61 24.15 10.08
C SER A 52 6.36 24.23 8.74
N LYS A 53 7.68 24.48 8.82
CA LYS A 53 8.57 24.38 7.66
C LYS A 53 8.63 22.96 7.08
N PRO A 54 8.75 21.88 7.90
CA PRO A 54 8.72 20.50 7.40
C PRO A 54 7.45 20.16 6.61
N LEU A 55 6.27 20.52 7.13
CA LEU A 55 5.01 20.24 6.43
C LEU A 55 4.92 20.96 5.08
N ARG A 56 5.30 22.24 5.03
CA ARG A 56 5.31 23.00 3.77
C ARG A 56 6.32 22.45 2.77
N ALA A 57 7.50 22.07 3.24
CA ALA A 57 8.53 21.47 2.38
C ALA A 57 8.03 20.14 1.79
N LEU A 58 7.38 19.31 2.61
CA LEU A 58 6.75 18.07 2.17
C LEU A 58 5.65 18.35 1.13
N VAL A 59 4.63 19.15 1.47
CA VAL A 59 3.46 19.37 0.61
C VAL A 59 3.82 20.12 -0.68
N ASN A 60 4.55 21.22 -0.60
CA ASN A 60 4.82 22.07 -1.77
C ASN A 60 6.06 21.63 -2.56
N GLY A 61 7.08 21.10 -1.87
CA GLY A 61 8.34 20.70 -2.48
C GLY A 61 8.31 19.24 -2.94
N THR A 62 8.27 18.31 -1.98
CA THR A 62 8.37 16.88 -2.25
C THR A 62 7.16 16.35 -3.01
N LEU A 63 5.95 16.66 -2.53
CA LEU A 63 4.71 16.16 -3.13
C LEU A 63 4.26 16.98 -4.33
N ARG A 64 4.75 18.22 -4.51
CA ARG A 64 4.24 19.15 -5.54
C ARG A 64 2.71 19.28 -5.50
N GLY A 65 2.16 19.47 -4.30
CA GLY A 65 0.72 19.50 -4.05
C GLY A 65 0.00 20.59 -4.84
N VAL A 66 -1.14 20.22 -5.46
CA VAL A 66 -2.00 21.12 -6.23
C VAL A 66 -3.15 21.64 -5.39
N ARG A 67 -3.85 20.73 -4.70
CA ARG A 67 -4.92 21.04 -3.76
C ARG A 67 -4.71 20.23 -2.47
N CYS A 68 -5.02 20.84 -1.34
CA CYS A 68 -4.91 20.22 -0.02
C CYS A 68 -6.22 20.42 0.75
N ARG A 69 -6.81 19.33 1.26
CA ARG A 69 -8.11 19.37 1.96
C ARG A 69 -8.15 18.38 3.11
N ALA A 70 -8.73 18.83 4.22
CA ALA A 70 -9.15 17.93 5.29
C ALA A 70 -10.50 17.30 4.91
N VAL A 71 -10.58 15.98 4.94
CA VAL A 71 -11.76 15.19 4.58
C VAL A 71 -12.14 14.31 5.76
N ALA A 72 -13.44 14.26 6.09
CA ALA A 72 -13.92 13.38 7.15
C ALA A 72 -13.73 11.92 6.75
N VAL A 73 -13.30 11.09 7.70
CA VAL A 73 -13.26 9.64 7.52
C VAL A 73 -14.68 9.11 7.62
N ASP A 74 -15.12 8.41 6.57
CA ASP A 74 -16.36 7.64 6.65
C ASP A 74 -16.11 6.35 7.43
N ALA A 75 -16.60 6.31 8.68
CA ALA A 75 -16.48 5.15 9.55
C ALA A 75 -17.28 3.94 9.03
N SER A 76 -18.16 4.11 8.04
CA SER A 76 -18.88 3.01 7.39
C SER A 76 -18.02 2.23 6.38
N GLY A 77 -16.75 2.61 6.19
CA GLY A 77 -15.74 1.95 5.37
C GLY A 77 -15.33 0.54 5.82
N GLU A 78 -16.22 -0.22 6.46
CA GLU A 78 -16.11 -1.66 6.72
C GLU A 78 -16.35 -2.47 5.44
N ARG A 79 -15.60 -2.15 4.38
CA ARG A 79 -15.60 -2.97 3.16
C ARG A 79 -14.27 -3.68 3.02
N GLU A 80 -14.38 -4.94 2.59
CA GLU A 80 -13.33 -5.87 2.19
C GLU A 80 -12.07 -5.18 1.64
N PRO A 81 -10.86 -5.74 1.89
CA PRO A 81 -9.60 -5.05 1.68
C PRO A 81 -9.29 -4.81 0.19
N ALA A 82 -9.89 -3.77 -0.38
CA ALA A 82 -9.47 -3.21 -1.65
C ALA A 82 -8.42 -2.12 -1.39
N SER A 83 -7.37 -2.11 -2.19
CA SER A 83 -6.43 -0.98 -2.21
C SER A 83 -7.18 0.34 -2.48
N SER A 84 -6.69 1.45 -1.94
CA SER A 84 -7.31 2.76 -2.21
C SER A 84 -7.43 3.05 -3.71
N PHE A 85 -6.44 2.60 -4.48
CA PHE A 85 -6.39 2.70 -5.93
C PHE A 85 -7.56 1.97 -6.61
N GLN A 86 -7.74 0.68 -6.30
CA GLN A 86 -8.82 -0.11 -6.86
C GLN A 86 -10.18 0.45 -6.46
N ARG A 87 -10.36 0.82 -5.20
CA ARG A 87 -11.64 1.30 -4.69
C ARG A 87 -12.04 2.62 -5.36
N ALA A 88 -11.11 3.57 -5.41
CA ALA A 88 -11.38 4.87 -6.01
C ALA A 88 -11.62 4.77 -7.53
N ALA A 89 -10.87 3.92 -8.22
CA ALA A 89 -11.05 3.70 -9.65
C ALA A 89 -12.37 2.96 -9.98
N GLN A 90 -12.78 1.97 -9.16
CA GLN A 90 -14.08 1.31 -9.29
C GLN A 90 -15.23 2.31 -9.11
N LEU A 91 -15.15 3.18 -8.10
CA LEU A 91 -16.17 4.21 -7.87
C LEU A 91 -16.26 5.20 -9.03
N ALA A 92 -15.11 5.65 -9.54
CA ALA A 92 -15.08 6.53 -10.71
C ALA A 92 -15.64 5.86 -11.98
N ALA A 93 -15.52 4.55 -12.11
CA ALA A 93 -16.07 3.80 -13.24
C ALA A 93 -17.58 3.50 -13.11
N SER A 94 -18.14 3.55 -11.89
CA SER A 94 -19.53 3.14 -11.60
C SER A 94 -20.43 4.27 -11.09
N SER A 95 -19.92 5.51 -11.03
CA SER A 95 -20.64 6.71 -10.59
C SER A 95 -20.13 7.95 -11.31
N ASP A 96 -20.78 9.10 -11.11
CA ASP A 96 -20.32 10.40 -11.64
C ASP A 96 -19.15 11.01 -10.84
N ALA A 97 -18.56 10.25 -9.91
CA ALA A 97 -17.45 10.73 -9.11
C ALA A 97 -16.15 10.76 -9.94
N THR A 98 -15.39 11.84 -9.83
CA THR A 98 -14.08 11.97 -10.47
C THR A 98 -13.01 11.31 -9.61
N LEU A 99 -12.07 10.61 -10.23
CA LEU A 99 -10.90 10.06 -9.54
C LEU A 99 -9.87 11.16 -9.25
N VAL A 100 -9.36 11.20 -8.03
CA VAL A 100 -8.31 12.12 -7.60
C VAL A 100 -7.12 11.33 -7.07
N LYS A 101 -5.91 11.73 -7.49
CA LYS A 101 -4.67 11.03 -7.19
C LYS A 101 -3.74 11.92 -6.37
N GLY A 102 -3.05 11.32 -5.40
CA GLY A 102 -2.10 12.06 -4.58
C GLY A 102 -1.68 11.28 -3.35
N PHE A 103 -1.66 11.98 -2.22
CA PHE A 103 -1.16 11.46 -0.95
C PHE A 103 -2.09 11.85 0.20
N VAL A 104 -2.20 10.96 1.17
CA VAL A 104 -2.69 11.31 2.50
C VAL A 104 -1.50 11.69 3.37
N VAL A 105 -1.59 12.78 4.12
CA VAL A 105 -0.53 13.27 5.01
C VAL A 105 -0.92 13.05 6.46
N TYR A 106 0.02 12.49 7.21
CA TYR A 106 -0.05 12.26 8.64
C TYR A 106 1.11 12.96 9.35
N GLU A 107 0.94 13.20 10.64
CA GLU A 107 2.00 13.60 11.56
C GLU A 107 2.43 12.39 12.41
N LEU A 108 3.73 12.30 12.73
CA LEU A 108 4.22 11.33 13.71
C LEU A 108 3.84 11.77 15.13
N ALA A 109 3.02 10.98 15.80
CA ALA A 109 2.52 11.29 17.14
C ALA A 109 3.57 11.09 18.25
N ASP A 110 4.57 10.24 18.01
CA ASP A 110 5.64 9.94 18.97
C ASP A 110 6.73 11.04 19.01
N GLY A 111 6.66 12.03 18.12
CA GLY A 111 7.60 13.15 18.03
C GLY A 111 7.03 14.49 18.49
N PRO A 112 7.85 15.55 18.51
CA PRO A 112 7.37 16.91 18.73
C PRO A 112 6.33 17.32 17.69
N ARG A 113 5.24 17.95 18.14
CA ARG A 113 4.18 18.41 17.25
C ARG A 113 4.70 19.41 16.23
N GLY A 114 4.23 19.30 15.00
CA GLY A 114 4.57 20.16 13.88
C GLY A 114 5.93 19.86 13.24
N CYS A 115 6.62 18.79 13.65
CA CYS A 115 8.02 18.56 13.25
C CYS A 115 8.21 17.44 12.23
N ALA A 116 7.45 16.35 12.29
CA ALA A 116 7.66 15.20 11.42
C ALA A 116 6.34 14.72 10.79
N PHE A 117 6.35 14.55 9.47
CA PHE A 117 5.18 14.21 8.67
C PHE A 117 5.49 13.11 7.68
N VAL A 118 4.49 12.26 7.43
CA VAL A 118 4.55 11.17 6.48
C VAL A 118 3.42 11.36 5.48
N ALA A 119 3.74 11.18 4.21
CA ALA A 119 2.80 11.18 3.10
C ALA A 119 2.72 9.77 2.52
N ILE A 120 1.51 9.21 2.48
CA ILE A 120 1.24 7.88 1.95
C ILE A 120 0.41 8.01 0.67
N ARG A 121 0.89 7.42 -0.42
CA ARG A 121 0.20 7.45 -1.71
C ARG A 121 -1.20 6.87 -1.57
N ARG A 122 -2.18 7.62 -2.06
CA ARG A 122 -3.59 7.26 -1.92
C ARG A 122 -4.40 7.87 -3.04
N TRP A 123 -5.40 7.14 -3.52
CA TRP A 123 -6.41 7.70 -4.43
C TRP A 123 -7.75 7.80 -3.71
N TRP A 124 -8.53 8.79 -4.10
CA TRP A 124 -9.86 9.07 -3.55
C TRP A 124 -10.74 9.66 -4.66
N ASN A 125 -11.96 10.06 -4.32
CA ASN A 125 -12.90 10.57 -5.31
C ASN A 125 -13.38 11.99 -4.97
N ALA A 126 -13.82 12.70 -5.99
CA ALA A 126 -14.54 13.96 -5.87
C ALA A 126 -15.95 13.79 -6.45
N ALA A 127 -16.97 14.17 -5.69
CA ALA A 127 -18.35 14.25 -6.19
C ALA A 127 -18.46 15.30 -7.32
N PRO A 128 -19.54 15.29 -8.13
CA PRO A 128 -19.75 16.30 -9.19
C PRO A 128 -19.67 17.75 -8.71
N GLY A 129 -20.06 18.01 -7.45
CA GLY A 129 -19.90 19.33 -6.80
C GLY A 129 -18.46 19.67 -6.35
N GLY A 130 -17.48 18.81 -6.66
CA GLY A 130 -16.08 18.99 -6.30
C GLY A 130 -15.72 18.66 -4.84
N ALA A 131 -16.68 18.18 -4.03
CA ALA A 131 -16.43 17.74 -2.66
C ALA A 131 -15.65 16.42 -2.65
N TRP A 132 -14.59 16.34 -1.85
CA TRP A 132 -13.74 15.14 -1.78
C TRP A 132 -14.28 14.16 -0.75
N PHE A 133 -14.18 12.87 -1.05
CA PHE A 133 -14.50 11.79 -0.13
C PHE A 133 -13.56 10.60 -0.39
N ASP A 134 -13.30 9.84 0.65
CA ASP A 134 -12.46 8.65 0.59
C ASP A 134 -13.25 7.44 1.11
N ALA A 135 -13.47 6.48 0.21
CA ALA A 135 -14.23 5.27 0.49
C ALA A 135 -13.34 4.05 0.77
N ALA A 136 -12.01 4.23 0.83
CA ALA A 136 -11.09 3.18 1.18
C ALA A 136 -10.92 3.07 2.70
N ARG A 137 -10.58 1.88 3.17
CA ARG A 137 -10.35 1.63 4.59
C ARG A 137 -9.35 2.65 5.19
N PRO A 138 -9.62 3.21 6.38
CA PRO A 138 -8.67 4.09 7.05
C PRO A 138 -7.35 3.38 7.35
N LEU A 139 -6.22 4.02 7.09
CA LEU A 139 -4.90 3.49 7.43
C LEU A 139 -4.64 3.57 8.94
N VAL A 140 -5.19 4.60 9.59
CA VAL A 140 -5.12 4.81 11.04
C VAL A 140 -6.50 4.53 11.63
N PRO A 141 -6.70 3.43 12.38
CA PRO A 141 -7.95 3.14 13.06
C PRO A 141 -8.34 4.30 13.99
N GLY A 142 -9.63 4.62 14.09
CA GLY A 142 -10.13 5.69 14.97
C GLY A 142 -9.84 7.13 14.51
N GLY A 143 -9.12 7.32 13.41
CA GLY A 143 -8.95 8.63 12.77
C GLY A 143 -10.28 9.18 12.28
N ARG A 144 -10.56 10.46 12.58
CA ARG A 144 -11.82 11.14 12.17
C ARG A 144 -11.68 11.96 10.89
N GLN A 145 -10.44 12.31 10.53
CA GLN A 145 -10.13 13.17 9.40
C GLN A 145 -8.85 12.70 8.72
N LEU A 146 -8.77 12.94 7.41
CA LEU A 146 -7.61 12.72 6.55
C LEU A 146 -7.19 14.06 5.95
N LEU A 147 -5.89 14.31 5.89
CA LEU A 147 -5.36 15.41 5.09
C LEU A 147 -4.97 14.89 3.72
N LEU A 148 -5.79 15.16 2.70
CA LEU A 148 -5.55 14.71 1.34
C LEU A 148 -4.86 15.81 0.53
N VAL A 149 -3.84 15.44 -0.23
CA VAL A 149 -3.04 16.33 -1.06
C VAL A 149 -3.02 15.77 -2.48
N GLU A 150 -3.80 16.38 -3.36
CA GLU A 150 -3.75 16.06 -4.79
C GLU A 150 -2.38 16.43 -5.36
N SER A 151 -1.81 15.51 -6.14
CA SER A 151 -0.47 15.67 -6.67
C SER A 151 -0.31 14.92 -8.00
N PRO A 152 0.40 15.50 -8.98
CA PRO A 152 0.76 14.78 -10.21
C PRO A 152 1.67 13.58 -9.94
N LEU A 153 2.38 13.57 -8.80
CA LEU A 153 3.21 12.44 -8.38
C LEU A 153 2.40 11.32 -7.73
N GLY A 154 1.09 11.50 -7.54
CA GLY A 154 0.16 10.51 -7.00
C GLY A 154 -0.12 9.35 -7.95
N GLU A 155 0.20 9.48 -9.24
CA GLU A 155 0.10 8.41 -10.23
C GLU A 155 0.98 7.22 -9.84
N ARG A 156 0.36 6.04 -9.71
CA ARG A 156 1.11 4.79 -9.54
C ARG A 156 1.40 4.23 -10.92
N GLY A 157 2.59 4.49 -11.45
CA GLY A 157 3.04 3.81 -12.67
C GLY A 157 3.22 2.32 -12.40
N GLU A 158 2.90 1.45 -13.36
CA GLU A 158 3.21 0.00 -13.31
C GLU A 158 4.73 -0.29 -13.29
N ALA A 159 5.58 0.73 -13.44
CA ALA A 159 7.01 0.64 -13.63
C ALA A 159 7.82 0.41 -12.34
N ALA A 160 7.42 -0.56 -11.51
CA ALA A 160 8.30 -1.14 -10.49
C ALA A 160 8.43 -2.67 -10.60
N GLY A 161 7.84 -3.30 -11.63
CA GLY A 161 7.87 -4.75 -11.75
C GLY A 161 7.49 -5.30 -13.11
N ARG A 162 8.17 -4.88 -14.18
CA ARG A 162 8.62 -5.73 -15.30
C ARG A 162 9.09 -4.87 -16.46
N ALA A 163 10.31 -5.16 -16.90
CA ALA A 163 10.76 -4.81 -18.23
C ALA A 163 9.81 -5.44 -19.26
N GLY A 164 9.36 -4.63 -20.22
CA GLY A 164 8.87 -5.11 -21.51
C GLY A 164 7.36 -5.35 -21.62
N LEU A 165 6.79 -4.64 -22.60
CA LEU A 165 5.54 -4.90 -23.33
C LEU A 165 4.23 -4.37 -22.72
N GLY A 166 3.72 -3.31 -23.36
CA GLY A 166 2.29 -3.04 -23.47
C GLY A 166 1.70 -2.07 -22.46
N GLY A 167 1.88 -0.76 -22.70
CA GLY A 167 1.24 0.28 -21.91
C GLY A 167 -0.28 0.32 -22.10
N GLY A 168 -1.00 -0.33 -21.21
CA GLY A 168 -2.39 -0.01 -20.89
C GLY A 168 -2.41 0.63 -19.51
N SER A 169 -3.02 1.82 -19.35
CA SER A 169 -3.19 2.36 -18.00
C SER A 169 -4.06 1.40 -17.19
N PHE A 170 -3.71 1.16 -15.93
CA PHE A 170 -4.52 0.35 -15.00
C PHE A 170 -6.01 0.73 -15.01
N GLU A 171 -6.31 2.02 -15.23
CA GLU A 171 -7.68 2.52 -15.41
C GLU A 171 -8.36 1.98 -16.66
N ALA A 172 -7.67 1.91 -17.80
CA ALA A 172 -8.21 1.31 -19.01
C ALA A 172 -8.50 -0.18 -18.78
N ALA A 173 -7.57 -0.92 -18.16
CA ALA A 173 -7.75 -2.33 -17.85
C ALA A 173 -8.89 -2.58 -16.85
N LEU A 174 -9.04 -1.75 -15.82
CA LEU A 174 -10.13 -1.84 -14.86
C LEU A 174 -11.48 -1.48 -15.52
N ARG A 175 -11.52 -0.45 -16.36
CA ARG A 175 -12.70 -0.05 -17.12
C ARG A 175 -13.16 -1.17 -18.06
N GLU A 176 -12.24 -1.80 -18.79
CA GLU A 176 -12.55 -2.94 -19.66
C GLU A 176 -13.10 -4.14 -18.87
N ARG A 177 -12.51 -4.42 -17.70
CA ARG A 177 -12.92 -5.53 -16.84
C ARG A 177 -14.28 -5.30 -16.18
N LEU A 178 -14.60 -4.06 -15.80
CA LEU A 178 -15.92 -3.67 -15.29
C LEU A 178 -16.98 -3.58 -16.40
N ALA A 179 -16.59 -3.28 -17.64
CA ALA A 179 -17.48 -3.26 -18.79
C ALA A 179 -17.90 -4.66 -19.29
N GLY A 180 -17.47 -5.74 -18.62
CA GLY A 180 -17.99 -7.09 -18.85
C GLY A 180 -17.60 -7.72 -20.18
N ARG A 181 -16.53 -7.26 -20.84
CA ARG A 181 -16.08 -7.88 -22.08
C ARG A 181 -15.35 -9.18 -21.76
N PRO A 182 -15.83 -10.38 -22.17
CA PRO A 182 -15.01 -11.58 -22.07
C PRO A 182 -13.75 -11.31 -22.90
N ALA A 183 -12.59 -11.64 -22.34
CA ALA A 183 -11.33 -11.65 -23.08
C ALA A 183 -11.58 -12.38 -24.40
N GLY A 184 -11.48 -11.63 -25.51
CA GLY A 184 -11.79 -12.13 -26.84
C GLY A 184 -11.00 -13.39 -27.10
N GLY A 185 -11.72 -14.50 -27.28
CA GLY A 185 -11.17 -15.73 -27.80
C GLY A 185 -10.53 -15.45 -29.16
N SER A 186 -9.23 -15.69 -29.24
CA SER A 186 -8.55 -15.82 -30.51
C SER A 186 -8.95 -17.17 -31.12
N ALA A 187 -10.00 -17.16 -31.92
CA ALA A 187 -10.35 -18.26 -32.80
C ALA A 187 -9.50 -18.18 -34.08
N ALA A 188 -8.51 -19.06 -34.17
CA ALA A 188 -8.02 -19.67 -35.41
C ALA A 188 -7.62 -21.09 -34.97
N GLY A 189 -8.37 -22.16 -35.25
CA GLY A 189 -8.83 -22.58 -36.56
C GLY A 189 -7.97 -23.78 -36.96
N GLY A 190 -8.42 -25.00 -36.64
CA GLY A 190 -7.71 -26.23 -37.02
C GLY A 190 -8.11 -27.45 -36.19
N SER A 191 -9.15 -28.15 -36.64
CA SER A 191 -9.46 -29.55 -36.31
C SER A 191 -9.95 -30.18 -37.63
N PRO A 192 -9.96 -31.51 -37.84
CA PRO A 192 -9.53 -32.62 -36.98
C PRO A 192 -8.61 -33.65 -37.71
N GLU A 193 -7.92 -34.55 -37.00
CA GLU A 193 -7.96 -36.00 -37.33
C GLU A 193 -7.23 -36.86 -36.27
N ALA A 194 -7.64 -38.12 -36.26
CA ALA A 194 -7.53 -39.12 -35.21
C ALA A 194 -6.12 -39.64 -34.89
N ALA A 195 -5.95 -40.16 -33.67
CA ALA A 195 -5.57 -41.57 -33.49
C ALA A 195 -5.73 -42.01 -32.03
N ILE A 196 -6.59 -42.99 -31.86
CA ILE A 196 -6.70 -43.93 -30.74
C ILE A 196 -5.36 -44.67 -30.55
N VAL A 197 -4.96 -45.01 -29.32
CA VAL A 197 -4.55 -46.37 -28.88
C VAL A 197 -4.28 -46.39 -27.36
N ARG A 198 -4.80 -47.45 -26.74
CA ARG A 198 -4.77 -47.84 -25.32
C ARG A 198 -3.50 -48.64 -24.97
N HIS A 199 -3.37 -48.98 -23.69
CA HIS A 199 -2.60 -50.05 -23.01
C HIS A 199 -1.46 -49.55 -22.11
N THR A 200 -1.62 -49.55 -20.77
CA THR A 200 -1.54 -50.65 -19.75
C THR A 200 -0.12 -51.10 -19.40
N GLY A 201 0.11 -51.27 -18.09
CA GLY A 201 1.19 -52.07 -17.51
C GLY A 201 2.42 -51.24 -17.13
N GLU A 202 3.19 -51.54 -16.09
CA GLU A 202 3.01 -52.31 -14.86
C GLU A 202 4.26 -52.00 -14.00
N ARG A 203 4.28 -52.56 -12.79
CA ARG A 203 5.27 -52.38 -11.71
C ARG A 203 6.73 -52.61 -12.10
N GLY A 204 7.64 -52.01 -11.33
CA GLY A 204 9.03 -52.46 -11.21
C GLY A 204 9.75 -51.77 -10.06
N ALA A 205 10.01 -52.52 -8.99
CA ALA A 205 10.74 -52.12 -7.79
C ALA A 205 12.26 -52.03 -8.02
N GLY A 206 12.95 -51.26 -7.18
CA GLY A 206 14.41 -51.17 -7.13
C GLY A 206 14.92 -50.42 -5.89
N GLU A 207 15.05 -51.18 -4.80
CA GLU A 207 15.94 -50.98 -3.63
C GLU A 207 17.41 -50.76 -4.14
N VAL A 208 18.39 -50.08 -3.53
CA VAL A 208 18.99 -50.13 -2.19
C VAL A 208 19.99 -48.94 -2.10
N GLY A 209 20.30 -48.41 -0.92
CA GLY A 209 21.48 -47.55 -0.74
C GLY A 209 21.62 -46.84 0.60
N VAL A 210 22.02 -47.59 1.62
CA VAL A 210 22.41 -47.13 2.97
C VAL A 210 23.77 -46.42 2.94
N ALA A 211 23.92 -45.31 3.67
CA ALA A 211 25.19 -44.94 4.31
C ALA A 211 24.95 -44.06 5.55
N GLU A 212 25.36 -44.63 6.69
CA GLU A 212 25.39 -44.11 8.05
C GLU A 212 26.74 -43.40 8.33
N GLY A 213 26.82 -42.56 9.36
CA GLY A 213 28.08 -41.95 9.86
C GLY A 213 27.87 -40.57 10.48
N VAL A 214 27.36 -40.43 11.71
CA VAL A 214 28.06 -40.48 13.03
C VAL A 214 29.08 -39.34 13.23
N GLY A 215 28.90 -38.52 14.27
CA GLY A 215 30.01 -37.74 14.84
C GLY A 215 29.66 -36.51 15.70
N LEU A 216 29.40 -36.75 17.00
CA LEU A 216 29.76 -35.97 18.20
C LEU A 216 29.95 -34.43 18.11
N ALA A 217 29.18 -33.60 18.81
CA ALA A 217 29.14 -33.32 20.26
C ALA A 217 30.14 -32.24 20.76
N ALA A 218 29.58 -31.37 21.62
CA ALA A 218 30.16 -30.77 22.82
C ALA A 218 30.63 -29.29 22.81
N SER A 219 29.98 -28.56 23.72
CA SER A 219 30.55 -27.66 24.73
C SER A 219 30.72 -26.17 24.40
N ALA A 220 29.85 -25.39 25.07
CA ALA A 220 30.19 -24.08 25.65
C ALA A 220 31.30 -24.21 26.71
N PRO A 221 31.92 -23.08 27.11
CA PRO A 221 31.48 -22.49 28.38
C PRO A 221 31.47 -20.95 28.41
N ALA A 222 30.95 -20.48 29.55
CA ALA A 222 30.54 -19.14 29.91
C ALA A 222 31.63 -18.25 30.55
N ALA A 223 31.15 -17.09 31.01
CA ALA A 223 31.68 -16.20 32.07
C ALA A 223 32.64 -15.08 31.63
N ALA A 224 32.77 -13.94 32.31
CA ALA A 224 31.98 -13.09 33.22
C ALA A 224 32.97 -12.03 33.75
N GLY A 225 32.45 -10.91 34.29
CA GLY A 225 33.21 -9.93 35.10
C GLY A 225 33.52 -8.66 34.31
N GLY A 226 33.16 -7.45 34.75
CA GLY A 226 33.20 -6.81 36.08
C GLY A 226 34.05 -5.54 35.88
N GLY A 227 33.88 -4.38 36.51
CA GLY A 227 33.04 -3.82 37.55
C GLY A 227 33.55 -2.38 37.81
N GLY A 228 32.81 -1.61 38.61
CA GLY A 228 33.34 -0.60 39.54
C GLY A 228 34.03 0.67 39.02
N GLY A 229 33.42 1.82 39.33
CA GLY A 229 34.00 3.16 39.36
C GLY A 229 33.02 4.13 39.99
#